data_AF-A0A3C1PSS3-F1
#
_entry.id   AF-A0A3C1PSS3-F1
#
_cell.length_a   1.000
_cell.length_b   1.000
_cell.length_c   1.000
_cell.angle_alpha   90.00
_cell.angle_beta   90.00
_cell.angle_gamma   90.00
#
_symmetry.space_group_name_H-M   'P 1'
#
loop_
_entity.id
_entity.type
_entity.pdbx_description
1 polymer ?
#
loop_
_entity_poly.entity_id
_entity_poly.type
_entity_poly.pdbx_seq_one_letter_code
_entity_poly.pdbx_strand_id
1 'polypeptide(L)' 'LEIADMLVRSGSVDILVIDSVAALTPRAEIEGDMGDTHVGLQARLMSQALRKITGNIK' A
#
# COMPACT_ATOMS: atom_id res chain seq x y z
N LEU A 1 -3.49 0.85 -0.44
CA LEU A 1 -2.88 1.95 0.36
C LEU A 1 -3.53 3.32 0.11
N GLU A 2 -4.64 3.40 -0.62
CA GLU A 2 -5.31 4.67 -0.92
C GLU A 2 -5.88 5.36 0.32
N ILE A 3 -6.44 4.60 1.27
CA ILE A 3 -6.94 5.15 2.53
C ILE A 3 -5.82 5.84 3.31
N ALA A 4 -4.64 5.21 3.41
CA ALA A 4 -3.49 5.81 4.07
C ALA A 4 -3.08 7.13 3.40
N ASP A 5 -3.06 7.17 2.07
CA ASP A 5 -2.78 8.37 1.29
C ASP A 5 -3.82 9.49 1.53
N MET A 6 -5.11 9.13 1.62
CA MET A 6 -6.18 10.07 1.93
C MET A 6 -6.04 10.67 3.33
N LEU A 7 -5.72 9.84 4.34
CA LEU A 7 -5.53 10.28 5.72
C LEU A 7 -4.28 11.15 5.89
N VAL A 8 -3.20 10.86 5.16
CA VAL A 8 -2.02 11.73 5.15
C VAL A 8 -2.33 13.08 4.49
N ARG A 9 -3.08 13.07 3.38
CA ARG A 9 -3.48 14.29 2.67
C ARG A 9 -4.42 15.19 3.46
N SER A 10 -5.27 14.63 4.31
CA SER A 10 -6.19 15.43 5.13
C SER A 10 -5.47 16.24 6.20
N GLY A 11 -4.26 15.81 6.61
CA GLY A 11 -3.52 16.42 7.72
C GLY A 11 -4.25 16.30 9.06
N SER A 12 -5.26 15.44 9.16
CA SER A 12 -6.10 15.27 10.35
C SER A 12 -5.63 14.15 11.26
N VAL A 13 -4.52 13.49 10.92
CA VAL A 13 -3.97 12.34 11.63
C VAL A 13 -2.49 12.58 11.88
N ASP A 14 -2.09 12.60 13.15
CA ASP A 14 -0.69 12.79 13.54
C ASP A 14 0.14 11.51 13.38
N ILE A 15 -0.48 10.35 13.67
CA ILE A 15 0.18 9.04 13.61
C ILE A 15 -0.73 8.04 12.90
N LEU A 16 -0.19 7.39 11.87
CA LEU A 16 -0.84 6.31 11.14
C LEU A 16 0.04 5.06 11.20
N VAL A 17 -0.52 3.95 11.68
CA VAL A 17 0.17 2.65 11.76
C VAL A 17 -0.49 1.67 10.80
N ILE A 18 0.34 0.92 10.07
CA ILE A 18 -0.11 -0.19 9.21
C ILE A 18 0.33 -1.49 9.87
N ASP A 19 -0.63 -2.27 10.34
CA ASP A 19 -0.41 -3.61 10.87
C ASP A 19 -1.19 -4.62 10.03
N SER A 20 -0.58 -5.37 9.10
CA SER A 20 0.85 -5.40 8.73
C SER A 20 1.05 -5.34 7.21
N VAL A 21 2.30 -5.10 6.76
CA VAL A 21 2.65 -5.07 5.32
C VAL A 21 2.43 -6.43 4.65
N ALA A 22 2.63 -7.53 5.39
CA ALA A 22 2.45 -8.89 4.86
C ALA A 22 0.98 -9.17 4.48
N ALA A 23 0.02 -8.50 5.13
CA ALA A 23 -1.40 -8.63 4.82
C ALA A 23 -1.86 -7.73 3.66
N LEU A 24 -0.99 -6.87 3.12
CA LEU A 24 -1.30 -6.03 1.96
C LEU A 24 -1.17 -6.82 0.66
N THR A 25 -2.08 -7.78 0.46
CA THR A 25 -2.16 -8.61 -0.73
C THR A 25 -2.62 -7.77 -1.94
N PRO A 26 -1.84 -7.72 -3.03
CA PRO A 26 -2.25 -7.04 -4.25
C PRO A 26 -3.53 -7.64 -4.81
N ARG A 27 -4.38 -6.79 -5.40
CA ARG A 27 -5.65 -7.23 -6.00
C ARG A 27 -5.48 -8.37 -7.01
N ALA A 28 -4.44 -8.33 -7.85
CA ALA A 28 -4.16 -9.39 -8.82
C ALA A 28 -3.82 -10.74 -8.17
N GLU A 29 -3.26 -10.74 -6.95
CA GLU A 29 -3.01 -11.98 -6.20
C GLU A 29 -4.30 -12.50 -5.53
N ILE A 30 -5.23 -11.61 -5.16
CA ILE A 30 -6.56 -11.98 -4.64
C ILE A 30 -7.47 -12.54 -5.74
N GLU A 31 -7.39 -11.97 -6.95
CA GLU A 31 -8.20 -12.36 -8.10
C GLU A 31 -7.58 -13.52 -8.91
N GLY A 32 -6.32 -13.84 -8.68
CA GLY A 32 -5.61 -14.95 -9.32
C GLY A 32 -5.80 -16.29 -8.60
N ASP A 33 -5.21 -17.34 -9.16
CA ASP A 33 -5.28 -18.68 -8.57
C ASP A 33 -4.14 -18.94 -7.57
N MET A 34 -4.40 -19.79 -6.58
CA MET A 34 -3.39 -20.18 -5.61
C MET A 34 -2.26 -20.96 -6.31
N GLY A 35 -1.04 -20.41 -6.24
CA GLY A 35 0.14 -20.96 -6.94
C GLY A 35 0.58 -20.13 -8.14
N ASP A 36 -0.22 -19.14 -8.56
CA ASP A 36 0.18 -18.21 -9.61
C ASP A 36 1.36 -17.35 -9.19
N THR A 37 2.35 -17.26 -10.08
CA THR A 37 3.58 -16.52 -9.80
C THR A 37 3.39 -15.03 -10.09
N HIS A 38 3.28 -14.23 -9.03
CA HIS A 38 3.19 -12.77 -9.11
C HIS A 38 4.51 -12.09 -8.70
N VAL A 39 5.57 -12.31 -9.48
CA VAL A 39 6.94 -11.87 -9.12
C VAL A 39 6.99 -10.35 -8.88
N GLY A 40 7.42 -9.97 -7.68
CA GLY A 40 7.72 -8.57 -7.34
C GLY A 40 6.51 -7.63 -7.31
N LEU A 41 5.28 -8.17 -7.39
CA LEU A 41 4.06 -7.36 -7.44
C LEU A 41 3.89 -6.53 -6.16
N GLN A 42 4.10 -7.15 -5.00
CA GLN A 42 4.08 -6.49 -3.71
C GLN A 42 5.10 -5.33 -3.68
N ALA A 43 6.36 -5.61 -4.00
CA ALA A 43 7.44 -4.62 -3.94
C ALA A 43 7.18 -3.40 -4.82
N ARG A 44 6.60 -3.62 -6.02
CA ARG A 44 6.19 -2.53 -6.93
C ARG A 44 5.03 -1.72 -6.35
N LEU A 45 4.01 -2.37 -5.81
CA LEU A 45 2.87 -1.72 -5.17
C LEU A 45 3.33 -0.84 -4.00
N MET A 46 4.21 -1.35 -3.14
CA MET A 46 4.77 -0.58 -2.03
C MET A 46 5.64 0.59 -2.52
N SER A 47 6.52 0.36 -3.49
CA SER A 47 7.38 1.43 -4.05
C SER A 47 6.57 2.56 -4.67
N GLN A 48 5.40 2.27 -5.25
CA GLN A 48 4.50 3.27 -5.79
C GLN A 48 3.73 3.99 -4.67
N ALA A 49 3.16 3.23 -3.72
CA ALA A 49 2.37 3.79 -2.64
C ALA A 49 3.19 4.66 -1.70
N LEU A 50 4.37 4.20 -1.28
CA LEU A 50 5.27 4.95 -0.40
C LEU A 50 5.73 6.25 -1.06
N ARG A 51 6.11 6.21 -2.35
CA ARG A 51 6.48 7.42 -3.09
C ARG A 51 5.37 8.47 -3.12
N LYS A 52 4.12 8.03 -3.29
CA LYS A 52 2.94 8.90 -3.27
C LYS A 52 2.69 9.49 -1.89
N ILE A 53 2.74 8.65 -0.85
CA ILE A 53 2.54 9.04 0.55
C ILE A 53 3.61 10.04 0.98
N THR A 54 4.90 9.76 0.73
CA THR A 54 6.01 10.67 1.04
C THR A 54 5.82 12.03 0.39
N GLY A 55 5.34 12.09 -0.85
CA GLY A 55 5.07 13.36 -1.53
C GLY A 55 3.90 14.17 -0.96
N ASN A 56 3.03 13.55 -0.15
CA ASN A 56 1.88 14.19 0.48
C ASN A 56 2.13 14.56 1.96
N ILE A 57 3.23 14.10 2.57
CA ILE A 57 3.66 14.53 3.90
C ILE A 57 4.13 15.99 3.79
N LYS A 58 3.54 16.88 4.59
CA LYS A 58 3.88 18.30 4.68
C LYS A 58 4.56 18.61 6.02
#